data_AF-A0A0F7PRF9-F1
#
_entry.id   AF-A0A0F7PRF9-F1
#
_cell.length_a   1.000
_cell.length_b   1.000
_cell.length_c   1.000
_cell.angle_alpha   90.00
_cell.angle_beta   90.00
_cell.angle_gamma   90.00
#
_symmetry.space_group_name_H-M   'P 1'
#
loop_
_entity.id
_entity.type
_entity.pdbx_description
1 polymer ?
#
loop_
_entity_poly.entity_id
_entity_poly.type
_entity_poly.pdbx_seq_one_letter_code
_entity_poly.pdbx_strand_id
1 'polypeptide(L)'
;MNQKSSVVQILKSVPRALTSDTFTGIENIFATSDNDDITGTAGNNTIVGRSGADRINGGSGDDIIQGGLGRDLLTGGRGNDRIDGGSDTNDYAFFSGNQDQYNISTTAGGVTTVEWIGPGSGDGTDTLTGIEFLGFDDGFFYV
;
A
#
# COMPACT_ATOMS: atom_id res chain seq x y z
N MET A 1 9.71 30.03 -3.68
CA MET A 1 9.63 29.55 -5.08
C MET A 1 8.94 28.20 -5.04
N ASN A 2 8.03 27.98 -5.98
CA ASN A 2 6.91 27.03 -5.92
C ASN A 2 7.27 25.59 -5.48
N GLN A 3 6.71 25.18 -4.34
CA GLN A 3 6.42 23.78 -4.03
C GLN A 3 5.40 23.31 -5.07
N LYS A 4 5.84 22.72 -6.18
CA LYS A 4 4.92 21.99 -7.05
C LYS A 4 4.55 20.74 -6.29
N SER A 5 3.28 20.58 -5.92
CA SER A 5 2.73 19.27 -5.54
C SER A 5 3.12 18.28 -6.64
N SER A 6 4.05 17.39 -6.32
CA SER A 6 4.69 16.49 -7.26
C SER A 6 3.75 15.32 -7.54
N VAL A 7 2.82 15.48 -8.48
CA VAL A 7 2.06 14.35 -9.03
C VAL A 7 2.93 13.71 -10.10
N VAL A 8 3.29 12.44 -9.94
CA VAL A 8 3.84 11.64 -11.04
C VAL A 8 2.75 10.74 -11.59
N GLN A 9 2.49 10.92 -12.88
CA GLN A 9 1.63 10.05 -13.67
C GLN A 9 2.53 9.33 -14.67
N ILE A 10 2.71 8.02 -14.51
CA ILE A 10 3.49 7.22 -15.45
C ILE A 10 2.60 6.93 -16.67
N LEU A 11 2.66 7.79 -17.69
CA LEU A 11 1.92 7.61 -18.94
C LEU A 11 2.79 6.90 -19.98
N LYS A 12 2.34 5.74 -20.48
CA LYS A 12 3.00 4.97 -21.57
C LYS A 12 3.17 5.72 -22.91
N SER A 13 2.59 6.92 -23.04
CA SER A 13 2.62 7.71 -24.28
C SER A 13 3.81 8.65 -24.43
N VAL A 14 4.77 8.65 -23.49
CA VAL A 14 6.03 9.39 -23.67
C VAL A 14 7.01 8.51 -24.46
N PRO A 15 7.37 8.81 -25.73
CA PRO A 15 8.16 7.92 -26.59
C PRO A 15 9.66 7.88 -26.23
N ARG A 16 10.02 8.30 -25.02
CA ARG A 16 11.40 8.35 -24.56
C ARG A 16 11.45 7.49 -23.32
N ALA A 17 12.13 6.35 -23.42
CA ALA A 17 12.37 5.47 -22.30
C ALA A 17 12.75 6.31 -21.06
N LEU A 18 11.89 6.32 -20.06
CA LEU A 18 12.25 6.74 -18.71
C LEU A 18 13.16 5.61 -18.20
N THR A 19 14.42 5.66 -18.60
CA THR A 19 15.42 4.71 -18.10
C THR A 19 15.68 5.06 -16.64
N SER A 20 14.99 4.37 -15.72
CA SER A 20 15.20 4.46 -14.27
C SER A 20 15.32 5.90 -13.74
N ASP A 21 14.27 6.70 -13.88
CA ASP A 21 14.20 7.98 -13.17
C ASP A 21 13.83 7.73 -11.71
N THR A 22 14.71 8.16 -10.78
CA THR A 22 14.39 8.19 -9.35
C THR A 22 13.68 9.49 -9.05
N PHE A 23 12.37 9.44 -8.88
CA PHE A 23 11.62 10.58 -8.42
C PHE A 23 11.51 10.55 -6.88
N THR A 24 11.95 11.62 -6.21
CA THR A 24 11.94 11.72 -4.74
C THR A 24 10.90 12.74 -4.28
N GLY A 25 10.23 12.48 -3.15
CA GLY A 25 9.27 13.44 -2.56
C GLY A 25 7.99 13.60 -3.38
N ILE A 26 7.45 12.47 -3.85
CA ILE A 26 6.13 12.41 -4.48
C ILE A 26 5.16 11.87 -3.47
N GLU A 27 4.16 12.66 -3.14
CA GLU A 27 3.09 12.26 -2.25
C GLU A 27 1.91 11.64 -3.01
N ASN A 28 1.81 11.82 -4.34
CA ASN A 28 0.72 11.27 -5.16
C ASN A 28 1.28 10.45 -6.33
N ILE A 29 1.16 9.13 -6.25
CA ILE A 29 1.67 8.18 -7.25
C ILE A 29 0.48 7.53 -7.96
N PHE A 30 0.42 7.71 -9.28
CA PHE A 30 -0.50 6.98 -10.15
C PHE A 30 0.29 6.09 -11.09
N ALA A 31 0.15 4.79 -10.90
CA ALA A 31 0.85 3.78 -11.67
C ALA A 31 0.21 3.56 -13.05
N THR A 32 0.68 2.53 -13.75
CA THR A 32 0.29 2.22 -15.11
C THR A 32 -0.92 1.27 -15.14
N SER A 33 -0.97 0.35 -16.08
CA SER A 33 -1.97 -0.73 -16.11
C SER A 33 -1.26 -2.08 -16.29
N ASP A 34 0.04 -2.10 -16.03
CA ASP A 34 0.89 -3.28 -15.98
C ASP A 34 1.23 -3.54 -14.52
N ASN A 35 1.94 -4.64 -14.26
CA ASN A 35 2.48 -4.91 -12.94
C ASN A 35 3.56 -3.88 -12.57
N ASP A 36 3.28 -3.06 -11.58
CA ASP A 36 4.16 -2.00 -11.11
C ASP A 36 4.84 -2.38 -9.77
N ASP A 37 6.04 -1.84 -9.52
CA ASP A 37 6.77 -1.94 -8.25
C ASP A 37 6.98 -0.53 -7.71
N ILE A 38 6.28 -0.20 -6.63
CA ILE A 38 6.11 1.16 -6.12
C ILE A 38 6.55 1.20 -4.67
N THR A 39 7.42 2.15 -4.37
CA THR A 39 7.79 2.52 -3.00
C THR A 39 7.53 4.01 -2.81
N GLY A 40 6.72 4.34 -1.81
CA GLY A 40 6.48 5.69 -1.35
C GLY A 40 7.64 6.26 -0.54
N THR A 41 7.34 7.17 0.36
CA THR A 41 8.32 7.97 1.09
C THR A 41 8.10 7.85 2.60
N ALA A 42 8.68 8.74 3.39
CA ALA A 42 8.46 8.79 4.83
C ALA A 42 7.36 9.79 5.25
N GLY A 43 6.63 10.36 4.28
CA GLY A 43 5.48 11.22 4.53
C GLY A 43 4.23 10.65 3.85
N ASN A 44 3.07 11.16 4.25
CA ASN A 44 1.77 10.66 3.83
C ASN A 44 1.62 10.60 2.30
N ASN A 45 1.54 9.40 1.77
CA ASN A 45 1.43 9.07 0.37
C ASN A 45 -0.02 8.72 -0.02
N THR A 46 -0.38 9.00 -1.27
CA THR A 46 -1.55 8.46 -1.95
C THR A 46 -1.05 7.71 -3.18
N ILE A 47 -1.25 6.40 -3.19
CA ILE A 47 -0.71 5.50 -4.22
C ILE A 47 -1.85 4.72 -4.84
N VAL A 48 -1.92 4.72 -6.18
CA VAL A 48 -2.93 4.00 -6.95
C VAL A 48 -2.25 3.13 -8.01
N GLY A 49 -2.31 1.79 -7.84
CA GLY A 49 -1.75 0.77 -8.74
C GLY A 49 -2.53 0.59 -10.04
N ARG A 50 -3.87 0.65 -9.94
CA ARG A 50 -4.85 0.59 -11.04
C ARG A 50 -5.10 -0.82 -11.56
N SER A 51 -4.28 -1.35 -12.46
CA SER A 51 -4.49 -2.68 -13.02
C SER A 51 -3.15 -3.35 -13.17
N GLY A 52 -3.07 -4.63 -12.87
CA GLY A 52 -1.80 -5.34 -12.82
C GLY A 52 -1.68 -6.10 -11.51
N ALA A 53 -0.72 -7.00 -11.42
CA ALA A 53 -0.33 -7.56 -10.13
C ALA A 53 0.76 -6.68 -9.53
N ASP A 54 0.34 -5.69 -8.73
CA ASP A 54 1.19 -4.62 -8.25
C ASP A 54 1.89 -4.98 -6.93
N ARG A 55 3.07 -4.39 -6.73
CA ARG A 55 3.79 -4.39 -5.45
C ARG A 55 3.86 -2.96 -4.96
N ILE A 56 3.20 -2.66 -3.86
CA ILE A 56 3.10 -1.30 -3.34
C ILE A 56 3.53 -1.26 -1.88
N ASN A 57 4.50 -0.41 -1.58
CA ASN A 57 4.94 -0.07 -0.22
C ASN A 57 4.73 1.43 0.01
N GLY A 58 3.89 1.81 0.97
CA GLY A 58 3.62 3.21 1.33
C GLY A 58 4.81 3.88 1.99
N GLY A 59 5.41 3.19 2.96
CA GLY A 59 6.67 3.56 3.61
C GLY A 59 6.45 3.98 5.05
N SER A 60 6.55 5.26 5.35
CA SER A 60 6.14 5.79 6.65
C SER A 60 5.24 6.99 6.46
N GLY A 61 4.42 7.30 7.46
CA GLY A 61 3.37 8.31 7.35
C GLY A 61 2.01 7.64 7.25
N ASP A 62 0.95 8.43 7.28
CA ASP A 62 -0.41 7.91 7.13
C ASP A 62 -0.75 7.85 5.64
N ASP A 63 -0.68 6.66 5.06
CA ASP A 63 -0.77 6.43 3.62
C ASP A 63 -2.17 5.99 3.17
N ILE A 64 -2.51 6.31 1.92
CA ILE A 64 -3.69 5.82 1.22
C ILE A 64 -3.20 4.98 0.04
N ILE A 65 -3.47 3.68 0.06
CA ILE A 65 -3.05 2.73 -0.96
C ILE A 65 -4.27 2.09 -1.61
N GLN A 66 -4.33 2.13 -2.94
CA GLN A 66 -5.30 1.41 -3.75
C GLN A 66 -4.56 0.48 -4.70
N GLY A 67 -4.70 -0.84 -4.51
CA GLY A 67 -4.14 -1.87 -5.40
C GLY A 67 -4.81 -1.79 -6.77
N GLY A 68 -6.09 -2.15 -6.82
CA GLY A 68 -6.94 -1.95 -7.98
C GLY A 68 -7.44 -3.26 -8.55
N LEU A 69 -7.15 -3.54 -9.81
CA LEU A 69 -7.45 -4.82 -10.45
C LEU A 69 -6.20 -5.65 -10.53
N GLY A 70 -6.32 -6.95 -10.30
CA GLY A 70 -5.21 -7.90 -10.32
C GLY A 70 -5.02 -8.53 -8.96
N ARG A 71 -3.78 -8.96 -8.70
CA ARG A 71 -3.43 -9.63 -7.44
C ARG A 71 -2.27 -8.90 -6.83
N ASP A 72 -2.56 -8.10 -5.82
CA ASP A 72 -1.66 -7.09 -5.32
C ASP A 72 -0.99 -7.52 -4.03
N LEU A 73 0.25 -7.04 -3.85
CA LEU A 73 1.01 -7.18 -2.62
C LEU A 73 1.21 -5.77 -2.05
N LEU A 74 0.51 -5.48 -0.97
CA LEU A 74 0.38 -4.14 -0.40
C LEU A 74 1.05 -4.11 0.98
N THR A 75 1.77 -3.04 1.26
CA THR A 75 2.37 -2.74 2.57
C THR A 75 2.12 -1.28 2.86
N GLY A 76 1.38 -0.98 3.91
CA GLY A 76 1.22 0.39 4.40
C GLY A 76 2.56 0.93 4.91
N GLY A 77 3.10 0.22 5.90
CA GLY A 77 4.37 0.54 6.51
C GLY A 77 4.13 1.07 7.92
N ARG A 78 4.82 2.15 8.31
CA ARG A 78 4.57 2.77 9.61
C ARG A 78 3.56 3.91 9.49
N GLY A 79 2.50 3.90 10.27
CA GLY A 79 1.54 5.00 10.30
C GLY A 79 0.15 4.49 10.59
N ASN A 80 -0.88 5.26 10.28
CA ASN A 80 -2.23 4.72 10.23
C ASN A 80 -2.70 4.75 8.79
N ASP A 81 -2.61 3.59 8.14
CA ASP A 81 -2.79 3.49 6.71
C ASP A 81 -4.22 3.09 6.35
N ARG A 82 -4.64 3.50 5.15
CA ARG A 82 -5.86 3.04 4.51
C ARG A 82 -5.51 2.27 3.25
N ILE A 83 -5.74 0.96 3.29
CA ILE A 83 -5.37 0.03 2.22
C ILE A 83 -6.64 -0.54 1.59
N ASP A 84 -6.76 -0.43 0.28
CA ASP A 84 -7.84 -1.02 -0.51
C ASP A 84 -7.22 -1.96 -1.56
N GLY A 85 -7.39 -3.27 -1.40
CA GLY A 85 -6.90 -4.26 -2.38
C GLY A 85 -7.63 -4.12 -3.72
N GLY A 86 -8.91 -3.77 -3.68
CA GLY A 86 -9.74 -3.57 -4.85
C GLY A 86 -10.87 -4.58 -4.91
N SER A 87 -11.30 -4.94 -6.12
CA SER A 87 -12.49 -5.76 -6.35
C SER A 87 -12.21 -7.19 -6.76
N ASP A 88 -10.95 -7.51 -7.06
CA ASP A 88 -10.53 -8.86 -7.41
C ASP A 88 -10.31 -9.67 -6.13
N THR A 89 -9.70 -10.85 -6.26
CA THR A 89 -9.43 -11.73 -5.13
C THR A 89 -7.94 -12.02 -5.04
N ASN A 90 -7.51 -12.33 -3.83
CA ASN A 90 -6.16 -12.73 -3.47
C ASN A 90 -5.19 -11.59 -3.28
N ASP A 91 -5.67 -10.44 -2.81
CA ASP A 91 -4.83 -9.34 -2.39
C ASP A 91 -4.23 -9.60 -1.01
N TYR A 92 -2.95 -9.25 -0.86
CA TYR A 92 -2.19 -9.46 0.36
C TYR A 92 -1.81 -8.11 0.97
N ALA A 93 -2.11 -7.93 2.26
CA ALA A 93 -1.52 -6.86 3.05
C ALA A 93 -0.45 -7.44 3.99
N PHE A 94 0.75 -6.88 3.96
CA PHE A 94 1.88 -7.32 4.77
C PHE A 94 2.19 -6.35 5.91
N PHE A 95 2.56 -6.93 7.05
CA PHE A 95 2.90 -6.25 8.29
C PHE A 95 4.27 -6.75 8.79
N SER A 96 5.00 -5.90 9.50
CA SER A 96 6.43 -6.08 9.80
C SER A 96 6.75 -6.90 11.06
N GLY A 97 5.73 -7.42 11.75
CA GLY A 97 5.89 -8.23 12.96
C GLY A 97 5.13 -9.54 12.92
N ASN A 98 5.18 -10.29 14.02
CA ASN A 98 4.43 -11.53 14.21
C ASN A 98 2.95 -11.24 14.51
N GLN A 99 2.05 -12.15 14.18
CA GLN A 99 0.61 -11.94 14.35
C GLN A 99 0.20 -11.65 15.81
N ASP A 100 0.88 -12.25 16.80
CA ASP A 100 0.58 -12.04 18.22
C ASP A 100 0.85 -10.61 18.72
N GLN A 101 1.45 -9.77 17.88
CA GLN A 101 1.71 -8.36 18.11
C GLN A 101 0.60 -7.45 17.55
N TYR A 102 -0.51 -8.00 17.04
CA TYR A 102 -1.60 -7.24 16.45
C TYR A 102 -2.97 -7.64 17.00
N ASN A 103 -3.81 -6.63 17.24
CA ASN A 103 -5.25 -6.82 17.33
C ASN A 103 -5.85 -6.75 15.93
N ILE A 104 -6.61 -7.78 15.54
CA ILE A 104 -7.25 -7.85 14.22
C ILE A 104 -8.75 -7.95 14.42
N SER A 105 -9.51 -7.08 13.75
CA SER A 105 -10.98 -7.13 13.78
C SER A 105 -11.56 -6.85 12.40
N THR A 106 -12.59 -7.61 12.01
CA THR A 106 -13.28 -7.43 10.73
C THR A 106 -14.75 -7.15 10.98
N THR A 107 -15.24 -6.04 10.42
CA THR A 107 -16.65 -5.66 10.49
C THR A 107 -17.48 -6.48 9.50
N ALA A 108 -18.80 -6.55 9.72
CA ALA A 108 -19.72 -7.20 8.78
C ALA A 108 -19.72 -6.55 7.37
N GLY A 109 -19.18 -5.34 7.24
CA GLY A 109 -19.01 -4.65 5.96
C GLY A 109 -17.71 -5.00 5.21
N GLY A 110 -16.91 -5.95 5.69
CA GLY A 110 -15.64 -6.34 5.06
C GLY A 110 -14.50 -5.35 5.29
N VAL A 111 -14.66 -4.41 6.24
CA VAL A 111 -13.56 -3.55 6.69
C VAL A 111 -12.81 -4.29 7.79
N THR A 112 -11.52 -4.49 7.60
CA THR A 112 -10.60 -5.07 8.58
C THR A 112 -9.76 -3.97 9.21
N THR A 113 -9.63 -3.95 10.52
CA THR A 113 -8.68 -3.12 11.26
C THR A 113 -7.57 -4.01 11.80
N VAL A 114 -6.32 -3.65 11.52
CA VAL A 114 -5.11 -4.29 12.06
C VAL A 114 -4.39 -3.25 12.90
N GLU A 115 -4.37 -3.45 14.21
CA GLU A 115 -3.79 -2.52 15.18
C GLU A 115 -2.55 -3.16 15.82
N TRP A 116 -1.39 -2.53 15.61
CA TRP A 116 -0.16 -2.88 16.31
C TRP A 116 -0.30 -2.65 17.83
N ILE A 117 -0.01 -3.71 18.59
CA ILE A 117 0.03 -3.69 20.06
C ILE A 117 1.42 -4.05 20.62
N GLY A 118 2.39 -4.27 19.74
CA GLY A 118 3.78 -4.54 20.11
C GLY A 118 4.52 -3.31 20.64
N PRO A 119 5.83 -3.45 20.95
CA PRO A 119 6.63 -2.33 21.45
C PRO A 119 6.89 -1.26 20.38
N GLY A 120 6.92 0.01 20.78
CA GLY A 120 7.22 1.13 19.88
C GLY A 120 6.04 1.52 18.98
N SER A 121 6.31 2.30 17.93
CA SER A 121 5.27 2.78 17.01
C SER A 121 4.83 1.75 15.97
N GLY A 122 5.60 0.65 15.78
CA GLY A 122 5.26 -0.45 14.87
C GLY A 122 4.79 -0.02 13.49
N ASP A 123 3.86 -0.80 12.95
CA ASP A 123 3.12 -0.45 11.74
C ASP A 123 1.98 0.53 12.03
N GLY A 124 1.43 0.55 13.26
CA GLY A 124 0.37 1.46 13.69
C GLY A 124 -1.04 0.86 13.56
N THR A 125 -2.06 1.65 13.21
CA THR A 125 -3.44 1.18 13.08
C THR A 125 -3.95 1.34 11.66
N ASP A 126 -4.09 0.23 10.97
CA ASP A 126 -4.42 0.19 9.56
C ASP A 126 -5.87 -0.22 9.34
N THR A 127 -6.49 0.40 8.34
CA THR A 127 -7.85 0.08 7.89
C THR A 127 -7.81 -0.48 6.48
N LEU A 128 -8.28 -1.70 6.32
CA LEU A 128 -8.18 -2.49 5.11
C LEU A 128 -9.56 -2.84 4.56
N THR A 129 -9.69 -2.77 3.24
CA THR A 129 -10.84 -3.27 2.48
C THR A 129 -10.36 -4.07 1.28
N GLY A 130 -11.15 -5.08 0.86
CA GLY A 130 -10.80 -5.90 -0.31
C GLY A 130 -9.46 -6.61 -0.17
N ILE A 131 -9.09 -7.02 1.05
CA ILE A 131 -7.88 -7.80 1.33
C ILE A 131 -8.30 -9.18 1.80
N GLU A 132 -7.85 -10.21 1.10
CA GLU A 132 -8.16 -11.60 1.46
C GLU A 132 -7.09 -12.23 2.35
N PHE A 133 -5.87 -11.71 2.34
CA PHE A 133 -4.73 -12.28 3.05
C PHE A 133 -3.95 -11.23 3.84
N LEU A 134 -3.68 -11.52 5.11
CA LEU A 134 -2.72 -10.77 5.93
C LEU A 134 -1.44 -11.60 6.05
N GLY A 135 -0.30 -10.98 5.74
CA GLY A 135 1.03 -11.55 5.92
C GLY A 135 1.73 -10.93 7.12
N PHE A 136 2.28 -11.78 7.98
CA PHE A 136 3.10 -11.46 9.14
C PHE A 136 4.42 -12.23 9.05
N ASP A 137 5.39 -11.87 9.89
CA ASP A 137 6.70 -12.54 9.92
C ASP A 137 6.61 -14.04 10.25
N ASP A 138 5.56 -14.45 10.98
CA ASP A 138 5.32 -15.83 11.41
C ASP A 138 4.28 -16.58 10.57
N GLY A 139 3.68 -15.96 9.55
CA GLY A 139 2.80 -16.66 8.60
C GLY A 139 1.71 -15.81 7.94
N PHE A 140 0.77 -16.49 7.29
CA PHE A 140 -0.37 -15.88 6.58
C PHE A 140 -1.69 -16.25 7.22
N PHE A 141 -2.62 -15.28 7.21
CA PHE A 141 -3.97 -15.44 7.73
C PHE A 141 -4.98 -14.98 6.69
N TYR A 142 -6.07 -15.73 6.59
CA TYR A 142 -7.21 -15.36 5.75
C TYR A 142 -8.15 -14.45 6.53
N VAL A 143 -8.76 -13.50 5.83
CA VAL A 143 -9.71 -12.53 6.41
C VAL A 143 -11.08 -12.63 5.77
#